data_AF-A0A2V6WLF1-F1
#
_entry.id   AF-A0A2V6WLF1-F1
#
_cell.length_a   1.000
_cell.length_b   1.000
_cell.length_c   1.000
_cell.angle_alpha   90.00
_cell.angle_beta   90.00
_cell.angle_gamma   90.00
#
_symmetry.space_group_name_H-M   'P 1'
#
loop_
_entity.id
_entity.type
_entity.pdbx_description
1 polymer ?
#
loop_
_entity_poly.entity_id
_entity_poly.type
_entity_poly.pdbx_seq_one_letter_code
_entity_poly.pdbx_strand_id
1 'polypeptide(L)'
;MRRDQLWISGAALAGILLTTTVTAQTPAPSPPPPQVEPRARPGRHPHMIAASRDLERAEKQLEKAVHHYDGHRAKAVELVKEAEKELQEGLKWAEAHPEAFQHPAKKP
;
A
#
# COMPACT_ATOMS: atom_id res chain seq x y z
N MET A 1 1.18 -14.69 -35.06
CA MET A 1 1.80 -16.00 -35.36
C MET A 1 2.85 -15.81 -36.44
N ARG A 2 3.98 -16.54 -36.33
CA ARG A 2 5.15 -16.62 -37.24
C ARG A 2 6.16 -15.48 -37.12
N ARG A 3 7.18 -15.69 -36.30
CA ARG A 3 8.48 -15.01 -36.40
C ARG A 3 9.45 -16.09 -36.87
N ASP A 4 9.76 -16.03 -38.16
CA ASP A 4 10.66 -16.95 -38.81
C ASP A 4 12.09 -16.37 -38.78
N GLN A 5 12.94 -17.03 -37.99
CA GLN A 5 14.33 -17.41 -38.25
C GLN A 5 15.16 -16.63 -39.31
N LEU A 6 16.30 -16.04 -38.90
CA LEU A 6 17.54 -15.82 -39.70
C LEU A 6 18.69 -15.51 -38.71
N TRP A 7 19.43 -16.49 -38.17
CA TRP A 7 20.73 -17.00 -38.65
C TRP A 7 21.80 -15.93 -38.94
N ILE A 8 22.70 -15.70 -37.98
CA ILE A 8 24.12 -15.39 -38.27
C ILE A 8 24.97 -16.27 -37.34
N SER A 9 25.47 -17.36 -37.90
CA SER A 9 26.62 -18.09 -37.36
C SER A 9 27.88 -17.30 -37.70
N GLY A 10 28.74 -17.07 -36.71
CA GLY A 10 30.04 -16.44 -36.89
C GLY A 10 30.97 -16.82 -35.75
N ALA A 11 31.59 -18.00 -35.88
CA ALA A 11 32.68 -18.43 -35.03
C ALA A 11 33.92 -17.57 -35.26
N ALA A 12 34.63 -17.18 -34.20
CA ALA A 12 36.08 -17.34 -34.08
C ALA A 12 36.59 -16.87 -32.73
N LEU A 13 37.47 -17.70 -32.16
CA LEU A 13 38.19 -17.56 -30.91
C LEU A 13 39.27 -16.48 -30.99
N ALA A 14 39.55 -15.79 -29.87
CA ALA A 14 40.88 -15.70 -29.26
C ALA A 14 40.97 -14.52 -28.28
N GLY A 15 41.56 -14.76 -27.11
CA GLY A 15 42.17 -13.71 -26.29
C GLY A 15 41.81 -13.77 -24.82
N ILE A 16 42.38 -14.74 -24.08
CA ILE A 16 42.43 -14.71 -22.62
C ILE A 16 43.33 -13.53 -22.21
N LEU A 17 42.76 -12.48 -21.61
CA LEU A 17 43.52 -11.47 -20.86
C LEU A 17 43.19 -11.61 -19.37
N LEU A 18 44.26 -11.65 -18.57
CA LEU A 18 44.26 -11.94 -17.14
C LEU A 18 43.27 -11.06 -16.36
N THR A 19 42.29 -11.69 -15.72
CA THR A 19 41.44 -11.05 -14.71
C THR A 19 42.14 -11.09 -13.36
N THR A 20 42.78 -9.99 -12.95
CA THR A 20 43.10 -9.77 -11.54
C THR A 20 41.79 -9.50 -10.80
N THR A 21 41.15 -10.53 -10.25
CA THR A 21 39.99 -10.34 -9.39
C THR A 21 40.44 -9.83 -8.03
N VAL A 22 40.40 -8.51 -7.83
CA VAL A 22 40.32 -7.92 -6.50
C VAL A 22 39.01 -8.41 -5.88
N THR A 23 39.10 -9.37 -4.96
CA THR A 23 37.96 -9.75 -4.12
C THR A 23 37.79 -8.68 -3.05
N ALA A 24 37.04 -7.62 -3.36
CA ALA A 24 36.45 -6.78 -2.33
C ALA A 24 35.45 -7.65 -1.57
N GLN A 25 35.84 -8.12 -0.38
CA GLN A 25 34.94 -8.81 0.54
C GLN A 25 33.92 -7.78 1.04
N THR A 26 32.76 -7.74 0.40
CA THR A 26 31.61 -7.00 0.93
C THR A 26 31.19 -7.67 2.23
N PRO A 27 31.21 -6.98 3.39
CA PRO A 27 30.70 -7.56 4.62
C PRO A 27 29.22 -7.92 4.39
N ALA A 28 28.85 -9.14 4.77
CA ALA A 28 27.49 -9.65 4.67
C ALA A 28 26.52 -8.69 5.37
N PRO A 29 25.40 -8.30 4.74
CA PRO A 29 24.40 -7.47 5.40
C PRO A 29 23.84 -8.25 6.60
N SER A 30 24.01 -7.69 7.80
CA SER A 30 23.35 -8.18 9.00
C SER A 30 21.84 -8.30 8.76
N PRO A 31 21.16 -9.37 9.22
CA PRO A 31 19.72 -9.47 9.09
C PRO A 31 19.09 -8.22 9.72
N PRO A 32 18.13 -7.55 9.05
CA PRO A 32 17.46 -6.40 9.64
C PRO A 32 16.85 -6.83 10.98
N PRO A 33 16.93 -6.00 12.03
CA PRO A 33 16.28 -6.29 13.30
C PRO A 33 14.81 -6.62 13.02
N PRO A 34 14.22 -7.61 13.71
CA PRO A 34 12.81 -7.97 13.50
C PRO A 34 11.99 -6.70 13.62
N GLN A 35 11.43 -6.27 12.49
CA GLN A 35 10.53 -5.13 12.47
C GLN A 35 9.34 -5.53 13.31
N VAL A 36 9.29 -5.02 14.54
CA VAL A 36 8.16 -5.18 15.43
C VAL A 36 7.07 -4.28 14.84
N GLU A 37 6.40 -4.77 13.79
CA GLU A 37 5.13 -4.20 13.31
C GLU A 37 4.32 -3.91 14.57
N PRO A 38 3.90 -2.65 14.81
CA PRO A 38 3.14 -2.32 15.99
C PRO A 38 1.92 -3.24 15.98
N ARG A 39 1.91 -4.23 16.88
CA ARG A 39 0.75 -5.11 17.06
C ARG A 39 -0.43 -4.17 17.21
N ALA A 40 -1.31 -4.18 16.20
CA ALA A 40 -2.50 -3.36 16.19
C ALA A 40 -3.19 -3.60 17.52
N ARG A 41 -3.14 -2.61 18.41
CA ARG A 41 -3.72 -2.76 19.74
C ARG A 41 -5.21 -2.99 19.50
N PRO A 42 -5.81 -4.07 20.02
CA PRO A 42 -7.24 -4.32 19.86
C PRO A 42 -7.98 -3.07 20.34
N GLY A 43 -8.79 -2.48 19.46
CA GLY A 43 -9.56 -1.25 19.72
C GLY A 43 -8.98 0.05 19.15
N ARG A 44 -7.79 0.08 18.55
CA ARG A 44 -7.31 1.26 17.79
C ARG A 44 -7.41 0.97 16.30
N HIS A 45 -8.31 1.67 15.60
CA HIS A 45 -8.51 1.56 14.16
C HIS A 45 -7.89 2.77 13.41
N PRO A 46 -6.55 2.89 13.36
CA PRO A 46 -5.88 4.08 12.82
C PRO A 46 -6.24 4.35 11.36
N HIS A 47 -6.46 3.30 10.56
CA HIS A 47 -6.83 3.45 9.15
C HIS A 47 -8.26 3.97 8.97
N MET A 48 -9.22 3.52 9.79
CA MET A 48 -10.59 4.04 9.76
C MET A 48 -10.63 5.52 10.15
N ILE A 49 -9.87 5.89 11.19
CA ILE A 49 -9.76 7.30 11.61
C ILE A 49 -9.05 8.15 10.55
N ALA A 50 -7.99 7.64 9.93
CA ALA A 50 -7.31 8.34 8.84
C ALA A 50 -8.24 8.55 7.63
N ALA A 51 -8.96 7.50 7.21
CA ALA A 51 -9.92 7.57 6.12
C ALA A 51 -11.02 8.60 6.39
N SER A 52 -11.58 8.64 7.60
CA SER A 52 -12.58 9.65 7.98
C SER A 52 -12.05 11.08 7.83
N ARG A 53 -10.80 11.35 8.23
CA ARG A 53 -10.18 12.67 8.06
C ARG A 53 -9.91 13.03 6.61
N ASP A 54 -9.56 12.05 5.79
CA ASP A 54 -9.33 12.26 4.36
C ASP A 54 -10.63 12.54 3.61
N LEU A 55 -11.73 11.90 3.99
CA LEU A 55 -13.07 12.22 3.48
C LEU A 55 -13.51 13.63 3.86
N GLU A 56 -13.33 14.03 5.12
CA GLU A 56 -13.68 15.40 5.57
C GLU A 56 -12.88 16.46 4.78
N ARG A 57 -11.62 16.16 4.47
CA ARG A 57 -10.80 17.02 3.61
C ARG A 57 -11.34 17.03 2.18
N ALA A 58 -11.71 15.88 1.63
CA ALA A 58 -12.25 15.78 0.28
C ALA A 58 -13.55 16.59 0.15
N GLU A 59 -14.47 16.48 1.12
CA GLU A 59 -15.69 17.28 1.18
C GLU A 59 -15.37 18.77 1.07
N LYS A 60 -14.49 19.28 1.94
CA LYS A 60 -14.11 20.70 1.96
C LYS A 60 -13.48 21.16 0.65
N GLN A 61 -12.73 20.30 -0.04
CA GLN A 61 -12.16 20.64 -1.36
C GLN A 61 -13.24 20.68 -2.44
N LEU A 62 -14.18 19.73 -2.40
CA LEU A 62 -15.31 19.68 -3.33
C LEU A 62 -16.24 20.88 -3.13
N GLU A 63 -16.51 21.30 -1.90
CA GLU A 63 -17.32 22.49 -1.62
C GLU A 63 -16.69 23.78 -2.13
N LYS A 64 -15.35 23.87 -2.10
CA LYS A 64 -14.59 25.02 -2.62
C LYS A 64 -14.46 25.02 -4.14
N ALA A 65 -14.80 23.92 -4.82
CA ALA A 65 -14.63 23.84 -6.26
C ALA A 65 -15.62 24.76 -6.99
N VAL A 66 -15.06 25.71 -7.77
CA VAL A 66 -15.79 26.79 -8.45
C VAL A 66 -16.83 26.27 -9.44
N HIS A 67 -16.55 25.14 -10.10
CA HIS A 67 -17.41 24.59 -11.14
C HIS A 67 -18.20 23.39 -10.62
N HIS A 68 -19.43 23.25 -11.09
CA HIS A 68 -20.32 22.14 -10.71
C HIS A 68 -20.02 20.85 -11.48
N TYR A 69 -19.19 20.91 -12.53
CA TYR A 69 -18.80 19.80 -13.41
C TYR A 69 -20.01 18.93 -13.79
N ASP A 70 -21.01 19.52 -14.42
CA ASP A 70 -22.26 18.82 -14.83
C ASP A 70 -23.06 18.16 -13.68
N GLY A 71 -22.88 18.66 -12.45
CA GLY A 71 -23.51 18.09 -11.25
C GLY A 71 -22.68 16.98 -10.59
N HIS A 72 -21.58 16.53 -11.20
CA HIS A 72 -20.69 15.53 -10.60
C HIS A 72 -20.10 16.00 -9.28
N ARG A 73 -19.86 17.30 -9.10
CA ARG A 73 -19.37 17.84 -7.82
C ARG A 73 -20.38 17.62 -6.70
N ALA A 74 -21.66 17.93 -6.94
CA ALA A 74 -22.72 17.78 -5.96
C ALA A 74 -22.89 16.29 -5.58
N LYS A 75 -22.90 15.42 -6.59
CA LYS A 75 -22.94 13.96 -6.38
C LYS A 75 -21.71 13.45 -5.61
N ALA A 76 -20.53 13.98 -5.87
CA ALA A 76 -19.32 13.61 -5.13
C ALA A 76 -19.42 14.01 -3.65
N VAL A 77 -19.93 15.20 -3.34
CA VAL A 77 -20.15 15.64 -1.95
C VAL A 77 -21.15 14.72 -1.23
N GLU A 78 -22.23 14.35 -1.90
CA GLU A 78 -23.23 13.41 -1.35
C GLU A 78 -22.62 12.06 -1.01
N LEU A 79 -21.85 11.47 -1.94
CA LEU A 79 -21.19 10.18 -1.74
C LEU A 79 -20.13 10.23 -0.63
N VAL A 80 -19.41 11.35 -0.50
CA VAL A 80 -18.44 11.54 0.59
C VAL A 80 -19.16 11.57 1.94
N LYS A 81 -20.28 12.28 2.06
CA LYS A 81 -21.09 12.31 3.29
C LYS A 81 -21.66 10.94 3.65
N GLU A 82 -22.11 10.18 2.67
CA GLU A 82 -22.58 8.81 2.88
C GLU A 82 -21.44 7.92 3.38
N ALA A 83 -20.26 7.99 2.76
CA ALA A 83 -19.10 7.24 3.20
C ALA A 83 -18.67 7.60 4.64
N GLU A 84 -18.67 8.90 5.00
CA GLU A 84 -18.37 9.34 6.37
C GLU A 84 -19.34 8.74 7.39
N LYS A 85 -20.63 8.70 7.07
CA LYS A 85 -21.64 8.09 7.92
C LYS A 85 -21.39 6.59 8.12
N GLU A 86 -21.10 5.85 7.06
CA GLU A 86 -20.79 4.42 7.14
C GLU A 86 -19.51 4.16 7.96
N LEU A 87 -18.49 5.00 7.82
CA LEU A 87 -17.29 4.89 8.66
C LEU A 87 -17.59 5.15 10.14
N GLN A 88 -18.45 6.13 10.46
CA GLN A 88 -18.85 6.40 11.84
C GLN A 88 -19.63 5.23 12.45
N GLU A 89 -20.56 4.64 11.70
CA GLU A 89 -21.30 3.45 12.15
C GLU A 89 -20.37 2.24 12.31
N GLY A 90 -19.42 2.04 11.38
CA GLY A 90 -18.40 1.00 11.51
C GLY A 90 -17.50 1.18 12.74
N LEU A 91 -17.13 2.43 13.07
CA LEU A 91 -16.36 2.73 14.27
C LEU A 91 -17.17 2.49 15.55
N LYS A 92 -18.45 2.90 15.59
CA LYS A 92 -19.35 2.61 16.73
C LYS A 92 -19.54 1.10 16.92
N TRP A 93 -19.73 0.36 15.83
CA TRP A 93 -19.83 -1.09 15.88
C TRP A 93 -18.54 -1.71 16.42
N ALA A 94 -17.39 -1.23 15.96
CA ALA A 94 -16.09 -1.72 16.39
C ALA A 94 -15.82 -1.44 17.88
N GLU A 95 -16.26 -0.29 18.39
CA GLU A 95 -16.23 0.05 19.81
C GLU A 95 -17.15 -0.84 20.64
N ALA A 96 -18.32 -1.20 20.10
CA ALA A 96 -19.28 -2.09 20.76
C ALA A 96 -18.87 -3.58 20.75
N HIS A 97 -18.02 -4.00 19.79
CA HIS A 97 -17.58 -5.39 19.62
C HIS A 97 -16.05 -5.53 19.71
N PRO A 98 -15.42 -5.16 20.83
CA PRO A 98 -13.97 -5.28 20.99
C PRO A 98 -13.49 -6.74 20.86
N GLU A 99 -14.33 -7.72 21.15
CA GLU A 99 -14.07 -9.16 20.99
C GLU A 99 -13.90 -9.59 19.53
N ALA A 100 -14.53 -8.90 18.57
CA ALA A 100 -14.39 -9.21 17.15
C ALA A 100 -12.97 -8.98 16.63
N PHE A 101 -12.16 -8.20 17.36
CA PHE A 101 -10.77 -7.89 17.02
C PHE A 101 -9.74 -8.58 17.94
N GLN A 102 -10.19 -9.41 18.87
CA GLN A 102 -9.32 -10.20 19.73
C GLN A 102 -8.91 -11.47 18.99
N HIS A 103 -7.69 -11.52 18.46
CA HIS A 103 -7.11 -12.79 18.00
C HIS A 103 -6.86 -13.71 19.21
N PRO A 104 -7.32 -14.98 19.20
CA PRO A 104 -6.93 -15.93 20.24
C PRO A 104 -5.42 -16.11 20.16
N ALA A 105 -4.73 -15.73 21.22
CA ALA A 105 -3.30 -15.97 21.37
C ALA A 105 -3.06 -17.47 21.14
N LYS A 106 -2.29 -17.80 20.09
CA LYS A 106 -1.79 -19.17 19.88
C LYS A 106 -1.13 -19.61 21.19
N LYS A 107 -1.74 -20.58 21.87
CA LYS A 107 -1.13 -21.26 23.02
C LYS A 107 0.16 -21.94 22.55
N PRO A 108 1.23 -21.91 23.36
CA PRO A 108 2.50 -22.55 23.04
C PRO A 108 2.35 -24.07 22.88
#